data_AF-A0AAW4C6Q4-F1
#
_entry.id   AF-A0AAW4C6Q4-F1
#
_cell.length_a   1.000
_cell.length_b   1.000
_cell.length_c   1.000
_cell.angle_alpha   90.00
_cell.angle_beta   90.00
_cell.angle_gamma   90.00
#
_symmetry.space_group_name_H-M   'P 1'
#
loop_
_entity.id
_entity.type
_entity.pdbx_description
1 polymer ?
#
loop_
_entity_poly.entity_id
_entity_poly.type
_entity_poly.pdbx_seq_one_letter_code
_entity_poly.pdbx_strand_id
1 'polypeptide(L)' 'MEIQEGFIYFRNYGKIKLLEVPRFGSITLKIQDGEIVSSVESKTTIFKKNTD' A
#
# COMPACT_ATOMS: atom_id res chain seq x y z
N MET A 1 4.25 12.08 3.92
CA MET A 1 3.75 11.28 5.05
C MET A 1 4.38 9.91 4.93
N GLU A 2 5.05 9.43 5.96
CA GLU A 2 5.66 8.10 5.98
C GLU A 2 4.92 7.25 7.01
N ILE A 3 4.39 6.11 6.60
CA ILE A 3 3.74 5.12 7.46
C ILE A 3 4.63 3.88 7.40
N GLN A 4 5.21 3.51 8.54
CA GLN A 4 6.12 2.35 8.61
C GLN A 4 5.36 1.02 8.57
N GLU A 5 4.25 0.93 9.29
CA GLU A 5 3.41 -0.27 9.38
C GLU A 5 1.96 0.16 9.60
N GLY A 6 1.00 -0.57 9.01
CA GLY A 6 -0.42 -0.29 9.23
C GLY A 6 -1.34 -0.75 8.10
N PHE A 7 -2.61 -0.38 8.26
CA PHE A 7 -3.68 -0.70 7.33
C PHE A 7 -4.38 0.57 6.86
N ILE A 8 -4.72 0.63 5.57
CA ILE A 8 -5.46 1.73 4.96
C ILE A 8 -6.85 1.22 4.58
N TYR A 9 -7.87 1.83 5.19
CA TYR A 9 -9.27 1.58 4.86
C TYR A 9 -9.77 2.71 3.97
N PHE A 10 -10.41 2.37 2.85
CA PHE A 10 -10.98 3.37 1.96
C PHE A 10 -12.18 2.85 1.20
N ARG A 11 -13.07 3.75 0.80
CA ARG A 11 -14.23 3.42 -0.01
C ARG A 11 -13.83 3.38 -1.48
N ASN A 12 -14.22 2.34 -2.18
CA ASN A 12 -13.95 2.17 -3.61
C ASN A 12 -15.20 1.55 -4.25
N TYR A 13 -15.86 2.30 -5.13
CA TYR A 13 -17.12 1.90 -5.77
C TYR A 13 -18.17 1.38 -4.76
N GLY A 14 -18.38 2.12 -3.67
CA GLY A 14 -19.37 1.81 -2.63
C GLY A 14 -18.96 0.72 -1.61
N LYS A 15 -17.85 0.00 -1.83
CA LYS A 15 -17.35 -1.02 -0.91
C LYS A 15 -16.16 -0.50 -0.10
N ILE A 16 -16.02 -0.96 1.14
CA ILE A 16 -14.80 -0.72 1.92
C ILE A 16 -13.72 -1.69 1.43
N LYS A 17 -12.57 -1.15 1.02
CA LYS A 17 -11.35 -1.89 0.73
C LYS A 17 -10.33 -1.69 1.85
N LEU A 18 -9.51 -2.71 2.04
CA LEU A 18 -8.40 -2.76 2.98
C LEU A 18 -7.10 -2.92 2.17
N LEU A 19 -6.11 -2.09 2.47
CA LEU A 19 -4.75 -2.23 1.98
C LEU A 19 -3.81 -2.37 3.16
N GLU A 20 -2.92 -3.35 3.11
CA GLU A 20 -1.83 -3.51 4.07
C GLU A 20 -0.60 -2.75 3.59
N VAL A 21 0.01 -1.94 4.46
CA VAL A 21 1.25 -1.23 4.15
C VAL A 21 2.41 -2.23 4.08
N PRO A 22 3.06 -2.40 2.92
CA PRO A 22 4.14 -3.38 2.79
C PRO A 22 5.34 -2.92 3.62
N ARG A 23 5.92 -3.86 4.38
CA ARG A 23 7.15 -3.62 5.17
C ARG A 23 8.33 -3.15 4.31
N PHE A 24 8.39 -3.60 3.05
CA PHE A 24 9.40 -3.18 2.07
C PHE A 24 8.74 -2.89 0.73
N GLY A 25 8.83 -1.64 0.29
CA GLY A 25 8.24 -1.17 -0.96
C GLY A 25 7.48 0.14 -0.76
N SER A 26 6.48 0.37 -1.60
CA SER A 26 5.69 1.60 -1.59
C SER A 26 4.24 1.34 -1.99
N ILE A 27 3.33 2.11 -1.42
CA ILE A 27 1.95 2.23 -1.91
C ILE A 27 1.79 3.61 -2.53
N THR A 28 1.32 3.64 -3.77
CA THR A 28 0.89 4.87 -4.43
C THR A 28 -0.63 4.97 -4.36
N LEU A 29 -1.13 6.02 -3.72
CA LEU A 29 -2.55 6.34 -3.65
C LEU A 29 -2.86 7.50 -4.60
N LYS A 30 -3.92 7.36 -5.39
CA LYS A 30 -4.50 8.47 -6.13
C LYS A 30 -5.70 8.99 -5.35
N ILE A 31 -5.63 10.26 -4.93
CA ILE A 31 -6.65 10.94 -4.15
C ILE A 31 -7.31 12.01 -5.02
N GLN A 32 -8.64 12.06 -5.02
CA GLN A 32 -9.45 13.09 -5.69
C GLN A 32 -10.60 13.47 -4.75
N ASP A 33 -10.83 14.76 -4.57
CA ASP A 33 -11.90 15.30 -3.71
C ASP A 33 -11.90 14.72 -2.27
N GLY A 34 -10.71 14.41 -1.75
CA GLY A 34 -10.54 13.81 -0.42
C GLY A 34 -10.75 12.29 -0.37
N GLU A 35 -11.11 11.64 -1.48
CA GLU A 35 -11.34 10.20 -1.56
C GLU A 35 -10.23 9.47 -2.35
N ILE A 36 -9.92 8.24 -1.93
CA ILE A 36 -8.96 7.37 -2.64
C ILE A 36 -9.69 6.68 -3.79
N VAL A 37 -9.37 7.08 -5.02
CA VAL A 37 -9.98 6.52 -6.24
C VAL A 37 -9.24 5.29 -6.76
N SER A 38 -7.93 5.17 -6.49
CA SER A 38 -7.12 4.00 -6.86
C SER A 38 -5.88 3.85 -6.00
N SER A 39 -5.36 2.62 -5.93
CA SER A 39 -4.16 2.25 -5.20
C SER A 39 -3.30 1.28 -6.01
N VAL A 40 -1.98 1.46 -5.99
CA VAL A 40 -1.02 0.53 -6.58
C VAL A 40 0.03 0.15 -5.54
N GLU A 41 0.18 -1.15 -5.31
CA GLU A 41 1.22 -1.72 -4.45
C GLU A 41 2.47 -2.04 -5.28
N SER A 42 3.63 -1.58 -4.81
CA SER A 42 4.93 -2.04 -5.29
C SER A 42 5.64 -2.76 -4.15
N LYS A 43 5.78 -4.08 -4.26
CA LYS A 43 6.45 -4.91 -3.26
C LYS A 43 7.89 -5.13 -3.68
N THR A 44 8.84 -4.77 -2.81
CA THR A 44 10.25 -5.08 -3.03
C THR A 44 10.58 -6.39 -2.33
N THR A 45 10.72 -7.46 -3.10
CA THR A 45 11.19 -8.74 -2.57
C THR A 45 12.69 -8.63 -2.30
N ILE A 46 13.09 -8.59 -1.04
CA ILE A 46 14.51 -8.71 -0.68
C ILE A 46 14.90 -10.17 -0.86
N PHE A 47 15.59 -10.51 -1.94
CA PHE A 47 16.26 -11.80 -2.04
C PHE A 47 17.36 -11.83 -0.98
N LYS A 48 17.16 -12.58 0.11
CA LYS A 48 18.26 -12.97 0.99
C LYS A 48 19.19 -13.85 0.15
N LYS A 49 20.30 -13.29 -0.30
CA LYS A 49 21.42 -14.08 -0.82
C LYS A 49 21.99 -14.84 0.38
N ASN A 50 21.52 -16.07 0.59
CA ASN A 50 22.22 -17.00 1.48
C ASN A 50 23.64 -17.14 0.91
N THR A 51 24.61 -16.68 1.67
CA THR A 51 26.02 -16.89 1.37
C THR A 51 26.39 -18.07 2.26
N ASP A 52 26.43 -19.26 1.65
CA ASP A 52 27.01 -20.47 2.26
C ASP A 52 28.52 -20.31 2.42
#